data_AF-A0A7K4F2X1-F1
#
_entry.id   AF-A0A7K4F2X1-F1
#
_cell.length_a   1.000
_cell.length_b   1.000
_cell.length_c   1.000
_cell.angle_alpha   90.00
_cell.angle_beta   90.00
_cell.angle_gamma   90.00
#
_symmetry.space_group_name_H-M   'P 1'
#
loop_
_entity.id
_entity.type
_entity.pdbx_description
1 polymer ?
#
loop_
_entity_poly.entity_id
_entity_poly.type
_entity_poly.pdbx_seq_one_letter_code
_entity_poly.pdbx_strand_id
1 'polypeptide(L)'
;TLLEKFYGKNPFYNVKNSEELIGHLIIGLAPHTSVGIVGRIIGYSETHVCFATPNWHSAKRRDADGDADSIMLLMDSLLNFSRQFLSDRIGGLMDAPLLVQPLVLPHESQPQAHNLEVTKFLPLEFFESTFNEIKASDIASVDIIKSRLETERQFYDYFFTHSTSSLTTSKSRSAYSTLGSMLDKFDMQVKNADLIDAVNTSEIVSNVISTHLVPDIMGNLRAYARQNFRCTACGKSYRRMPLIQTCICGHKLIATITRGSVEKYLKLAKRLVEKYDVSEYQRGRIHALSDEIELVFGKNKGDQSLLTDYA
;
A
#
# COMPACT_ATOMS: atom_id res chain seq x y z
N THR A 1 24.06 7.06 -23.83
CA THR A 1 24.27 5.66 -24.26
C THR A 1 23.34 5.21 -25.37
N LEU A 2 22.00 5.13 -25.21
CA LEU A 2 21.10 4.66 -26.29
C LEU A 2 21.18 5.57 -27.53
N LEU A 3 21.06 6.89 -27.34
CA LEU A 3 21.16 7.87 -28.42
C LEU A 3 22.49 7.78 -29.18
N GLU A 4 23.61 7.68 -28.47
CA GLU A 4 24.95 7.64 -29.09
C GLU A 4 25.24 6.30 -29.76
N LYS A 5 25.03 5.18 -29.04
CA LYS A 5 25.46 3.85 -29.48
C LYS A 5 24.53 3.23 -30.51
N PHE A 6 23.22 3.45 -30.39
CA PHE A 6 22.23 2.83 -31.27
C PHE A 6 21.77 3.80 -32.36
N TYR A 7 21.47 5.05 -32.00
CA TYR A 7 20.95 6.04 -32.95
C TYR A 7 22.02 6.93 -33.58
N GLY A 8 23.28 6.88 -33.14
CA GLY A 8 24.35 7.73 -33.66
C GLY A 8 24.10 9.24 -33.45
N LYS A 9 23.36 9.61 -32.40
CA LYS A 9 23.00 10.99 -32.05
C LYS A 9 23.75 11.45 -30.81
N ASN A 10 23.88 12.78 -30.67
CA ASN A 10 24.46 13.39 -29.48
C ASN A 10 23.65 13.05 -28.20
N PRO A 11 24.30 12.96 -27.03
CA PRO A 11 23.61 12.72 -25.77
C PRO A 11 22.66 13.90 -25.44
N PHE A 12 21.44 13.57 -24.97
CA PHE A 12 20.42 14.58 -24.65
C PHE A 12 20.55 15.11 -23.20
N TYR A 13 20.59 14.21 -22.22
CA TYR A 13 20.65 14.58 -20.80
C TYR A 13 22.05 15.04 -20.39
N ASN A 14 23.10 14.31 -20.77
CA ASN A 14 24.49 14.57 -20.37
C ASN A 14 24.67 14.78 -18.84
N VAL A 15 23.89 14.02 -18.06
CA VAL A 15 23.79 14.14 -16.60
C VAL A 15 24.83 13.25 -15.91
N LYS A 16 25.53 13.79 -14.90
CA LYS A 16 26.49 13.08 -14.04
C LYS A 16 25.99 12.83 -12.62
N ASN A 17 25.15 13.72 -12.11
CA ASN A 17 24.56 13.64 -10.76
C ASN A 17 23.05 13.90 -10.83
N SER A 18 22.32 13.66 -9.74
CA SER A 18 20.87 13.88 -9.71
C SER A 18 20.48 15.35 -9.87
N GLU A 19 21.29 16.30 -9.40
CA GLU A 19 20.97 17.73 -9.46
C GLU A 19 20.92 18.27 -10.90
N GLU A 20 21.74 17.71 -11.79
CA GLU A 20 21.75 18.04 -13.21
C GLU A 20 20.46 17.63 -13.95
N LEU A 21 19.56 16.86 -13.32
CA LEU A 21 18.23 16.58 -13.86
C LEU A 21 17.22 17.71 -13.61
N ILE A 22 17.54 18.70 -12.78
CA ILE A 22 16.66 19.85 -12.52
C ILE A 22 16.41 20.60 -13.83
N GLY A 23 15.14 20.90 -14.12
CA GLY A 23 14.69 21.52 -15.35
C GLY A 23 14.30 20.53 -16.46
N HIS A 24 14.74 19.27 -16.39
CA HIS A 24 14.29 18.26 -17.34
C HIS A 24 12.82 17.87 -17.10
N LEU A 25 12.17 17.45 -18.19
CA LEU A 25 10.77 17.07 -18.19
C LEU A 25 10.57 15.59 -17.87
N ILE A 26 9.53 15.34 -17.10
CA ILE A 26 9.05 14.02 -16.73
C ILE A 26 7.60 13.84 -17.19
N ILE A 27 7.17 12.60 -17.31
CA ILE A 27 5.77 12.22 -17.39
C ILE A 27 5.42 11.55 -16.07
N GLY A 28 4.42 12.10 -15.37
CA GLY A 28 3.74 11.39 -14.31
C GLY A 28 2.57 10.61 -14.89
N LEU A 29 2.43 9.33 -14.54
CA LEU A 29 1.35 8.47 -15.01
C LEU A 29 0.79 7.66 -13.86
N ALA A 30 -0.49 7.88 -13.60
CA ALA A 30 -1.22 7.16 -12.58
C ALA A 30 -1.56 5.73 -13.04
N PRO A 31 -1.42 4.73 -12.15
CA PRO A 31 -2.09 3.45 -12.31
C PRO A 31 -3.58 3.59 -12.70
N HIS A 32 -4.04 2.68 -13.56
CA HIS A 32 -5.35 2.60 -14.18
C HIS A 32 -5.70 3.77 -15.11
N THR A 33 -4.70 4.52 -15.57
CA THR A 33 -4.87 5.61 -16.56
C THR A 33 -3.97 5.41 -17.77
N SER A 34 -4.24 6.16 -18.84
CA SER A 34 -3.47 6.11 -20.09
C SER A 34 -3.03 7.48 -20.61
N VAL A 35 -3.23 8.52 -19.80
CA VAL A 35 -2.83 9.89 -20.09
C VAL A 35 -1.73 10.29 -19.12
N GLY A 36 -0.51 10.47 -19.63
CA GLY A 36 0.60 10.97 -18.87
C GLY A 36 0.57 12.49 -18.77
N ILE A 37 0.84 13.05 -17.60
CA ILE A 37 0.89 14.49 -17.39
C ILE A 37 2.35 14.92 -17.32
N VAL A 38 2.73 15.89 -18.16
CA VAL A 38 4.10 16.42 -18.14
C VAL A 38 4.33 17.21 -16.86
N GLY A 39 5.49 17.00 -16.25
CA GLY A 39 5.99 17.76 -15.12
C GLY A 39 7.42 18.22 -15.38
N ARG A 40 7.89 19.17 -14.58
CA ARG A 40 9.29 19.64 -14.60
C ARG A 40 9.91 19.40 -13.23
N ILE A 41 11.11 18.82 -13.22
CA ILE A 41 11.87 18.62 -11.98
C ILE A 41 12.37 20.00 -11.51
N ILE A 42 12.08 20.35 -10.26
CA ILE A 42 12.53 21.62 -9.65
C ILE A 42 13.47 21.43 -8.46
N GLY A 43 13.63 20.20 -7.96
CA GLY A 43 14.47 19.89 -6.82
C GLY A 43 14.22 18.49 -6.30
N TYR A 44 14.92 18.16 -5.21
CA TYR A 44 14.89 16.86 -4.55
C TYR A 44 14.68 17.03 -3.05
N SER A 45 14.06 16.04 -2.42
CA SER A 45 13.90 15.93 -0.98
C SER A 45 14.23 14.50 -0.53
N GLU A 46 14.72 14.35 0.70
CA GLU A 46 15.07 13.04 1.28
C GLU A 46 13.82 12.30 1.79
N THR A 47 12.83 12.09 0.93
CA THR A 47 11.60 11.35 1.26
C THR A 47 11.28 10.32 0.18
N HIS A 48 10.37 9.40 0.52
CA HIS A 48 9.81 8.43 -0.43
C HIS A 48 8.48 8.90 -1.05
N VAL A 49 8.21 10.20 -1.01
CA VAL A 49 6.96 10.81 -1.48
C VAL A 49 7.28 11.82 -2.57
N CYS A 50 6.48 11.83 -3.63
CA CYS A 50 6.57 12.85 -4.67
C CYS A 50 5.79 14.10 -4.24
N PHE A 51 6.48 15.24 -4.14
CA PHE A 51 5.82 16.53 -3.96
C PHE A 51 5.51 17.17 -5.32
N ALA A 52 4.28 17.62 -5.49
CA ALA A 52 3.88 18.45 -6.62
C ALA A 52 2.66 19.30 -6.26
N THR A 53 2.28 20.19 -7.16
CA THR A 53 1.06 20.99 -6.99
C THR A 53 -0.17 20.08 -6.96
N PRO A 54 -1.20 20.40 -6.16
CA PRO A 54 -2.47 19.65 -6.10
C PRO A 54 -3.10 19.43 -7.47
N ASN A 55 -3.10 20.47 -8.32
CA ASN A 55 -3.62 20.39 -9.69
C ASN A 55 -2.87 19.35 -10.54
N TRP A 56 -1.55 19.22 -10.38
CA TRP A 56 -0.76 18.22 -11.10
C TRP A 56 -1.10 16.81 -10.64
N HIS A 57 -1.27 16.56 -9.33
CA HIS A 57 -1.76 15.27 -8.82
C HIS A 57 -3.17 14.97 -9.34
N SER A 58 -4.10 15.91 -9.23
CA SER A 58 -5.47 15.73 -9.69
C SER A 58 -5.58 15.53 -11.20
N ALA A 59 -4.76 16.20 -12.01
CA ALA A 59 -4.72 15.97 -13.47
C ALA A 59 -4.34 14.53 -13.84
N LYS A 60 -3.57 13.84 -12.98
CA LYS A 60 -3.28 12.41 -13.10
C LYS A 60 -4.38 11.52 -12.53
N ARG A 61 -5.50 12.08 -12.08
CA ARG A 61 -6.58 11.35 -11.39
C ARG A 61 -6.10 10.71 -10.08
N ARG A 62 -5.45 11.51 -9.25
CA ARG A 62 -4.96 11.10 -7.93
C ARG A 62 -5.62 11.95 -6.86
N ASP A 63 -6.14 11.27 -5.84
CA ASP A 63 -6.84 11.88 -4.71
C ASP A 63 -5.88 12.22 -3.56
N ALA A 64 -4.66 11.68 -3.61
CA ALA A 64 -3.58 11.92 -2.65
C ALA A 64 -3.90 11.46 -1.20
N ASP A 65 -4.73 10.43 -1.07
CA ASP A 65 -5.11 9.77 0.20
C ASP A 65 -4.24 8.52 0.51
N GLY A 66 -3.10 8.38 -0.17
CA GLY A 66 -2.21 7.21 -0.08
C GLY A 66 -1.88 6.59 -1.43
N ASP A 67 -2.35 7.18 -2.53
CA ASP A 67 -2.10 6.71 -3.88
C ASP A 67 -0.61 6.61 -4.25
N ALA A 68 -0.30 5.57 -5.02
CA ALA A 68 0.98 5.43 -5.71
C ALA A 68 0.91 5.98 -7.14
N ASP A 69 2.06 6.42 -7.64
CA ASP A 69 2.19 7.04 -8.93
C ASP A 69 3.50 6.63 -9.61
N SER A 70 3.54 6.70 -10.94
CA SER A 70 4.74 6.41 -11.71
C SER A 70 5.29 7.68 -12.34
N ILE A 71 6.62 7.79 -12.36
CA ILE A 71 7.33 8.91 -12.97
C ILE A 71 8.34 8.34 -13.95
N MET A 72 8.29 8.85 -15.18
CA MET A 72 9.19 8.48 -16.27
C MET A 72 9.84 9.73 -16.83
N LEU A 73 11.06 9.62 -17.35
CA LEU A 73 11.69 10.71 -18.10
C LEU A 73 11.00 10.89 -19.45
N LEU A 74 10.67 12.13 -19.84
CA LEU A 74 9.92 12.38 -21.07
C LEU A 74 10.59 11.79 -22.32
N MET A 75 11.90 12.01 -22.48
CA MET A 75 12.63 11.50 -23.66
C MET A 75 12.70 9.97 -23.68
N ASP A 76 12.78 9.34 -22.50
CA ASP A 76 12.80 7.88 -22.38
C ASP A 76 11.47 7.29 -22.85
N SER A 77 10.35 7.83 -22.37
CA SER A 77 9.03 7.41 -22.83
C SER A 77 8.85 7.61 -24.33
N LEU A 78 9.32 8.72 -24.91
CA LEU A 78 9.18 8.97 -26.35
C LEU A 78 10.00 8.01 -27.23
N LEU A 79 11.19 7.59 -26.77
CA LEU A 79 12.06 6.70 -27.54
C LEU A 79 11.70 5.23 -27.38
N ASN A 80 11.33 4.83 -26.16
CA ASN A 80 11.23 3.42 -25.78
C ASN A 80 9.80 2.90 -25.71
N PHE A 81 8.80 3.78 -25.82
CA PHE A 81 7.40 3.36 -25.87
C PHE A 81 6.98 2.94 -27.29
N SER A 82 6.33 1.78 -27.38
CA SER A 82 5.59 1.36 -28.57
C SER A 82 4.34 0.61 -28.15
N ARG A 83 3.21 0.87 -28.83
CA ARG A 83 1.96 0.13 -28.61
C ARG A 83 2.12 -1.38 -28.89
N GLN A 84 3.09 -1.78 -29.71
CA GLN A 84 3.36 -3.18 -30.02
C GLN A 84 3.89 -3.99 -28.82
N PHE A 85 4.36 -3.32 -27.77
CA PHE A 85 4.79 -3.98 -26.53
C PHE A 85 3.66 -4.16 -25.52
N LEU A 86 2.49 -3.59 -25.79
CA LEU A 86 1.34 -3.71 -24.90
C LEU A 86 0.68 -5.07 -25.07
N SER A 87 0.16 -5.60 -23.97
CA SER A 87 -0.58 -6.87 -23.97
C SER A 87 -1.91 -6.71 -24.70
N ASP A 88 -2.24 -7.65 -25.58
CA ASP A 88 -3.56 -7.71 -26.25
C ASP A 88 -4.70 -8.12 -25.32
N ARG A 89 -4.42 -8.43 -24.04
CA ARG A 89 -5.45 -8.79 -23.05
C ARG A 89 -6.14 -7.54 -22.52
N ILE A 90 -7.36 -7.74 -21.99
CA ILE A 90 -8.14 -6.70 -21.32
C ILE A 90 -7.28 -6.03 -20.24
N GLY A 91 -7.22 -4.70 -20.26
CA GLY A 91 -6.41 -3.90 -19.33
C GLY A 91 -4.97 -3.65 -19.80
N GLY A 92 -4.50 -4.26 -20.89
CA GLY A 92 -3.13 -4.07 -21.39
C GLY A 92 -2.80 -2.67 -21.91
N LEU A 93 -3.82 -1.84 -22.16
CA LEU A 93 -3.69 -0.43 -22.55
C LEU A 93 -3.62 0.53 -21.36
N MET A 94 -3.98 0.06 -20.17
CA MET A 94 -3.85 0.86 -18.95
C MET A 94 -2.38 0.86 -18.52
N ASP A 95 -1.98 1.88 -17.75
CA ASP A 95 -0.61 2.02 -17.22
C ASP A 95 0.44 2.29 -18.31
N ALA A 96 -0.01 2.70 -19.49
CA ALA A 96 0.84 3.11 -20.62
C ALA A 96 0.54 4.56 -21.00
N PRO A 97 1.56 5.41 -21.26
CA PRO A 97 1.36 6.80 -21.64
C PRO A 97 0.91 6.92 -23.12
N LEU A 98 -0.32 6.51 -23.41
CA LEU A 98 -0.91 6.55 -24.76
C LEU A 98 -1.10 7.97 -25.29
N LEU A 99 -1.38 8.90 -24.38
CA LEU A 99 -1.46 10.33 -24.62
C LEU A 99 -0.61 11.05 -23.58
N VAL A 100 -0.06 12.21 -23.95
CA VAL A 100 0.74 13.04 -23.06
C VAL A 100 0.14 14.45 -23.07
N GLN A 101 -0.28 14.91 -21.90
CA GLN A 101 -0.83 16.25 -21.68
C GLN A 101 0.29 17.18 -21.18
N PRO A 102 0.67 18.20 -21.98
CA PRO A 102 1.78 19.09 -21.63
C PRO A 102 1.39 20.20 -20.64
N LEU A 103 0.10 20.53 -20.55
CA LEU A 103 -0.41 21.65 -19.78
C LEU A 103 -1.49 21.17 -18.82
N VAL A 104 -1.39 21.57 -17.55
CA VAL A 104 -2.40 21.31 -16.53
C VAL A 104 -3.27 22.54 -16.38
N LEU A 105 -4.57 22.39 -16.67
CA LEU A 105 -5.56 23.44 -16.49
C LEU A 105 -6.38 23.15 -15.22
N PRO A 106 -6.40 24.05 -14.22
CA PRO A 106 -7.11 23.81 -12.96
C PRO A 106 -8.60 23.51 -13.15
N HIS A 107 -9.26 24.11 -14.15
CA HIS A 107 -10.66 23.83 -14.44
C HIS A 107 -10.93 22.38 -14.90
N GLU A 108 -9.95 21.69 -15.51
CA GLU A 108 -10.04 20.28 -15.92
C GLU A 108 -9.73 19.31 -14.77
N SER A 109 -9.21 19.82 -13.65
CA SER A 109 -8.87 19.01 -12.49
C SER A 109 -10.14 18.48 -11.81
N GLN A 110 -10.00 17.40 -11.05
CA GLN A 110 -11.14 16.79 -10.35
C GLN A 110 -11.68 17.71 -9.25
N PRO A 111 -12.98 17.58 -8.88
CA PRO A 111 -13.61 18.42 -7.86
C PRO A 111 -12.87 18.47 -6.51
N GLN A 112 -12.16 17.40 -6.15
CA GLN A 112 -11.35 17.33 -4.92
C GLN A 112 -10.30 18.44 -4.87
N ALA A 113 -9.60 18.70 -5.98
CA ALA A 113 -8.61 19.76 -6.05
C ALA A 113 -9.26 21.15 -5.95
N HIS A 114 -10.48 21.31 -6.47
CA HIS A 114 -11.20 22.59 -6.41
C HIS A 114 -11.59 22.98 -4.98
N ASN A 115 -11.69 22.03 -4.07
CA ASN A 115 -12.05 22.25 -2.67
C ASN A 115 -10.85 22.61 -1.78
N LEU A 116 -9.65 22.78 -2.35
CA LEU A 116 -8.49 23.17 -1.55
C LEU A 116 -8.55 24.64 -1.17
N GLU A 117 -8.33 24.92 0.11
CA GLU A 117 -8.17 26.26 0.66
C GLU A 117 -6.83 26.88 0.22
N VAL A 118 -6.88 28.16 -0.17
CA VAL A 118 -5.72 28.91 -0.70
C VAL A 118 -5.54 30.28 -0.03
N THR A 119 -6.04 30.44 1.20
CA THR A 119 -5.90 31.68 2.00
C THR A 119 -4.65 31.65 2.89
N LYS A 120 -4.20 32.84 3.31
CA LYS A 120 -3.09 33.03 4.27
C LYS A 120 -3.54 32.84 5.72
N PHE A 121 -4.77 33.22 6.01
CA PHE A 121 -5.35 33.17 7.34
C PHE A 121 -6.84 32.83 7.21
N LEU A 122 -7.33 32.02 8.14
CA LEU A 122 -8.75 31.76 8.28
C LEU A 122 -9.42 32.99 8.89
N PRO A 123 -10.52 33.51 8.30
CA PRO A 123 -11.21 34.67 8.84
C PRO A 123 -11.95 34.33 10.14
N LEU A 124 -12.22 35.35 10.95
CA LEU A 124 -12.98 35.19 12.21
C LEU A 124 -14.35 34.54 11.99
N GLU A 125 -15.04 34.95 10.93
CA GLU A 125 -16.35 34.43 10.54
C GLU A 125 -16.36 32.91 10.34
N PHE A 126 -15.26 32.33 9.83
CA PHE A 126 -15.12 30.88 9.72
C PHE A 126 -15.18 30.21 11.10
N PHE A 127 -14.42 30.72 12.07
CA PHE A 127 -14.41 30.17 13.43
C PHE A 127 -15.76 30.33 14.12
N GLU A 128 -16.43 31.48 13.98
CA GLU A 128 -17.78 31.70 14.51
C GLU A 128 -18.80 30.72 13.88
N SER A 129 -18.66 30.44 12.59
CA SER A 129 -19.50 29.46 11.89
C SER A 129 -19.34 28.04 12.43
N THR A 130 -18.14 27.66 12.91
CA THR A 130 -17.92 26.33 13.51
C THR A 130 -18.68 26.13 14.81
N PHE A 131 -18.86 27.18 15.62
CA PHE A 131 -19.67 27.12 16.85
C PHE A 131 -21.16 26.88 16.56
N ASN A 132 -21.62 27.33 15.39
CA ASN A 132 -23.01 27.17 14.96
C ASN A 132 -23.25 25.88 14.15
N GLU A 133 -22.23 25.02 14.00
CA GLU A 133 -22.28 23.76 13.26
C GLU A 133 -22.80 23.91 11.82
N ILE A 134 -22.47 25.04 11.18
CA ILE A 134 -22.86 25.32 9.79
C ILE A 134 -22.16 24.31 8.87
N LYS A 135 -22.88 23.81 7.87
CA LYS A 135 -22.30 22.89 6.87
C LYS A 135 -21.20 23.58 6.08
N ALA A 136 -20.10 22.87 5.85
CA ALA A 136 -18.96 23.41 5.12
C ALA A 136 -19.30 23.93 3.71
N SER A 137 -20.30 23.36 3.03
CA SER A 137 -20.77 23.82 1.72
C SER A 137 -21.33 25.23 1.71
N ASP A 138 -21.83 25.70 2.86
CA ASP A 138 -22.58 26.95 2.98
C ASP A 138 -21.66 28.09 3.45
N ILE A 139 -20.40 27.77 3.79
CA ILE A 139 -19.40 28.74 4.23
C ILE A 139 -18.68 29.33 3.01
N ALA A 140 -18.90 30.62 2.75
CA ALA A 140 -18.27 31.35 1.66
C ALA A 140 -17.07 32.22 2.10
N SER A 141 -16.80 32.30 3.40
CA SER A 141 -15.77 33.18 3.97
C SER A 141 -14.33 32.72 3.66
N VAL A 142 -14.14 31.44 3.33
CA VAL A 142 -12.84 30.84 3.03
C VAL A 142 -12.63 30.75 1.51
N ASP A 143 -11.53 31.32 1.03
CA ASP A 143 -11.18 31.29 -0.39
C ASP A 143 -10.59 29.94 -0.79
N ILE A 144 -11.20 29.30 -1.79
CA ILE A 144 -10.86 27.97 -2.30
C ILE A 144 -10.44 28.04 -3.77
N ILE A 145 -9.84 26.98 -4.31
CA ILE A 145 -9.47 26.96 -5.74
C ILE A 145 -10.69 27.17 -6.64
N LYS A 146 -11.85 26.61 -6.27
CA LYS A 146 -13.11 26.73 -7.03
C LYS A 146 -13.54 28.17 -7.26
N SER A 147 -13.40 29.07 -6.28
CA SER A 147 -13.78 30.49 -6.41
C SER A 147 -12.86 31.27 -7.36
N ARG A 148 -11.70 30.71 -7.71
CA ARG A 148 -10.71 31.33 -8.61
C ARG A 148 -10.72 30.77 -10.03
N LEU A 149 -11.51 29.74 -10.31
CA LEU A 149 -11.62 29.17 -11.66
C LEU A 149 -12.04 30.24 -12.67
N GLU A 150 -11.61 30.06 -13.93
CA GLU A 150 -11.84 31.00 -15.04
C GLU A 150 -11.20 32.39 -14.87
N THR A 151 -10.44 32.63 -13.79
CA THR A 151 -9.64 33.84 -13.59
C THR A 151 -8.15 33.54 -13.74
N GLU A 152 -7.31 34.57 -13.91
CA GLU A 152 -5.85 34.39 -13.95
C GLU A 152 -5.30 33.82 -12.63
N ARG A 153 -5.96 34.14 -11.50
CA ARG A 153 -5.60 33.67 -10.14
C ARG A 153 -5.78 32.16 -9.95
N GLN A 154 -6.32 31.44 -10.92
CA GLN A 154 -6.35 29.97 -10.87
C GLN A 154 -4.94 29.35 -10.87
N PHE A 155 -3.92 30.06 -11.35
CA PHE A 155 -2.55 29.55 -11.49
C PHE A 155 -1.55 30.03 -10.42
N TYR A 156 -1.89 31.06 -9.63
CA TYR A 156 -0.97 31.71 -8.70
C TYR A 156 -1.66 32.13 -7.40
N ASP A 157 -0.91 32.74 -6.46
CA ASP A 157 -1.39 33.19 -5.15
C ASP A 157 -1.98 32.08 -4.26
N TYR A 158 -1.45 30.86 -4.37
CA TYR A 158 -1.82 29.78 -3.46
C TYR A 158 -1.05 29.96 -2.16
N PHE A 159 -1.78 30.22 -1.08
CA PHE A 159 -1.22 30.38 0.25
C PHE A 159 -1.53 29.18 1.14
N PHE A 160 -0.90 29.17 2.31
CA PHE A 160 -1.10 28.19 3.36
C PHE A 160 -1.16 28.92 4.70
N THR A 161 -1.87 28.32 5.66
CA THR A 161 -2.11 28.92 6.98
C THR A 161 -0.96 28.67 7.97
N HIS A 162 -0.27 27.53 7.85
CA HIS A 162 0.76 27.11 8.79
C HIS A 162 2.11 26.92 8.09
N SER A 163 3.13 27.63 8.54
CA SER A 163 4.51 27.44 8.07
C SER A 163 5.17 26.25 8.75
N THR A 164 5.97 25.49 8.00
CA THR A 164 6.82 24.41 8.52
C THR A 164 8.28 24.74 8.28
N SER A 165 9.17 24.29 9.18
CA SER A 165 10.62 24.48 9.05
C SER A 165 11.26 23.52 8.05
N SER A 166 10.68 22.34 7.88
CA SER A 166 11.10 21.32 6.93
C SER A 166 9.89 20.60 6.36
N LEU A 167 9.98 20.23 5.08
CA LEU A 167 9.03 19.34 4.40
C LEU A 167 9.32 17.86 4.68
N THR A 168 10.49 17.57 5.24
CA THR A 168 10.96 16.21 5.52
C THR A 168 10.99 15.95 7.01
N THR A 169 10.68 14.70 7.38
CA THR A 169 10.86 14.21 8.74
C THR A 169 12.27 13.65 8.91
N SER A 170 12.71 13.48 10.16
CA SER A 170 14.03 12.90 10.48
C SER A 170 14.20 11.45 10.03
N LYS A 171 13.10 10.73 9.79
CA LYS A 171 13.10 9.35 9.29
C LYS A 171 12.22 9.26 8.04
N SER A 172 12.85 9.02 6.90
CA SER A 172 12.18 8.92 5.60
C SER A 172 11.36 7.64 5.42
N ARG A 173 11.60 6.61 6.25
CA ARG A 173 10.93 5.29 6.18
C ARG A 173 10.07 5.02 7.40
N SER A 174 8.91 4.42 7.16
CA SER A 174 8.04 3.93 8.22
C SER A 174 8.67 2.76 8.96
N ALA A 175 8.48 2.69 10.28
CA ALA A 175 8.92 1.55 11.09
C ALA A 175 8.34 0.22 10.59
N TYR A 176 7.10 0.26 10.07
CA TYR A 176 6.43 -0.91 9.49
C TYR A 176 7.22 -1.56 8.34
N SER A 177 7.87 -0.75 7.49
CA SER A 177 8.69 -1.25 6.38
C SER A 177 10.01 -1.87 6.82
N THR A 178 10.53 -1.47 7.97
CA THR A 178 11.81 -1.96 8.52
C THR A 178 11.68 -3.22 9.37
N LEU A 179 10.47 -3.52 9.85
CA LEU A 179 10.20 -4.73 10.62
C LEU A 179 10.09 -5.94 9.68
N GLY A 180 10.82 -7.00 10.01
CA GLY A 180 10.90 -8.21 9.19
C GLY A 180 9.65 -9.06 9.29
N SER A 181 9.40 -9.65 10.47
CA SER A 181 8.30 -10.60 10.61
C SER A 181 6.96 -9.91 10.89
N MET A 182 5.87 -10.53 10.45
CA MET A 182 4.52 -10.06 10.75
C MET A 182 4.22 -10.12 12.26
N LEU A 183 4.83 -11.06 12.98
CA LEU A 183 4.73 -11.12 14.44
C LEU A 183 5.35 -9.88 15.09
N ASP A 184 6.54 -9.45 14.63
CA ASP A 184 7.20 -8.24 15.15
C ASP A 184 6.35 -6.99 14.87
N LYS A 185 5.76 -6.91 13.67
CA LYS A 185 4.86 -5.81 13.28
C LYS A 185 3.65 -5.74 14.20
N PHE A 186 3.05 -6.89 14.49
CA PHE A 186 1.91 -6.97 15.36
C PHE A 186 2.28 -6.63 16.82
N ASP A 187 3.40 -7.15 17.32
CA ASP A 187 3.87 -6.86 18.67
C ASP A 187 4.18 -5.37 18.85
N MET A 188 4.73 -4.71 17.83
CA MET A 188 4.93 -3.25 17.84
C MET A 188 3.62 -2.48 17.76
N GLN A 189 2.62 -2.96 17.00
CA GLN A 189 1.29 -2.36 16.96
C GLN A 189 0.62 -2.40 18.35
N VAL A 190 0.65 -3.56 19.01
CA VAL A 190 0.08 -3.72 20.35
C VAL A 190 0.85 -2.91 21.38
N LYS A 191 2.18 -2.89 21.31
CA LYS A 191 3.01 -2.05 22.18
C LYS A 191 2.69 -0.56 22.02
N ASN A 192 2.42 -0.10 20.80
CA ASN A 192 1.99 1.27 20.58
C ASN A 192 0.62 1.55 21.18
N ALA A 193 -0.33 0.60 21.08
CA ALA A 193 -1.63 0.73 21.73
C ALA A 193 -1.49 0.84 23.26
N ASP A 194 -0.62 0.04 23.86
CA ASP A 194 -0.32 0.10 25.31
C ASP A 194 0.29 1.45 25.76
N LEU A 195 0.83 2.24 24.84
CA LEU A 195 1.43 3.55 25.14
C LEU A 195 0.47 4.72 24.93
N ILE A 196 -0.64 4.53 24.20
CA ILE A 196 -1.53 5.61 23.78
C ILE A 196 -2.81 5.56 24.62
N ASP A 197 -3.05 6.61 25.40
CA ASP A 197 -4.20 6.72 26.31
C ASP A 197 -5.55 6.74 25.57
N ALA A 198 -5.59 7.31 24.36
CA ALA A 198 -6.80 7.35 23.53
C ALA A 198 -7.22 5.99 22.95
N VAL A 199 -6.44 4.92 23.19
CA VAL A 199 -6.61 3.62 22.55
C VAL A 199 -6.80 2.52 23.59
N ASN A 200 -7.88 1.74 23.48
CA ASN A 200 -8.08 0.56 24.31
C ASN A 200 -7.40 -0.67 23.70
N THR A 201 -6.27 -1.11 24.28
CA THR A 201 -5.54 -2.27 23.75
C THR A 201 -6.36 -3.55 23.76
N SER A 202 -7.14 -3.81 24.82
CA SER A 202 -7.96 -5.03 24.93
C SER A 202 -8.99 -5.12 23.81
N GLU A 203 -9.60 -3.98 23.46
CA GLU A 203 -10.54 -3.90 22.34
C GLU A 203 -9.86 -4.17 20.99
N ILE A 204 -8.68 -3.58 20.75
CA ILE A 204 -7.90 -3.83 19.52
C ILE A 204 -7.55 -5.32 19.41
N VAL A 205 -7.04 -5.92 20.48
CA VAL A 205 -6.65 -7.34 20.49
C VAL A 205 -7.86 -8.22 20.22
N SER A 206 -9.00 -7.95 20.87
CA SER A 206 -10.28 -8.62 20.62
C SER A 206 -10.71 -8.52 19.15
N ASN A 207 -10.64 -7.32 18.58
CA ASN A 207 -10.99 -7.08 17.18
C ASN A 207 -10.06 -7.85 16.24
N VAL A 208 -8.75 -7.80 16.44
CA VAL A 208 -7.78 -8.53 15.59
C VAL A 208 -7.97 -10.05 15.67
N ILE A 209 -8.27 -10.59 16.86
CA ILE A 209 -8.54 -12.01 17.03
C ILE A 209 -9.76 -12.42 16.19
N SER A 210 -10.84 -11.64 16.26
CA SER A 210 -12.11 -11.98 15.59
C SER A 210 -12.09 -11.75 14.07
N THR A 211 -11.46 -10.67 13.59
CA THR A 211 -11.49 -10.31 12.17
C THR A 211 -10.37 -10.91 11.34
N HIS A 212 -9.20 -11.19 11.95
CA HIS A 212 -8.03 -11.65 11.21
C HIS A 212 -7.53 -13.02 11.68
N LEU A 213 -7.19 -13.19 12.96
CA LEU A 213 -6.50 -14.41 13.41
C LEU A 213 -7.38 -15.66 13.33
N VAL A 214 -8.59 -15.63 13.90
CA VAL A 214 -9.51 -16.78 13.87
C VAL A 214 -9.90 -17.15 12.43
N PRO A 215 -10.31 -16.20 11.56
CA PRO A 215 -10.59 -16.50 10.15
C PRO A 215 -9.39 -17.09 9.40
N ASP A 216 -8.18 -16.57 9.61
CA ASP A 216 -6.98 -17.07 8.95
C ASP A 216 -6.62 -18.49 9.39
N ILE A 217 -6.65 -18.78 10.69
CA ILE A 217 -6.35 -20.12 11.23
C ILE A 217 -7.36 -21.13 10.67
N MET A 218 -8.65 -20.83 10.75
CA MET A 218 -9.71 -21.70 10.24
C MET A 218 -9.64 -21.87 8.72
N GLY A 219 -9.38 -20.79 8.00
CA GLY A 219 -9.23 -20.79 6.55
C GLY A 219 -8.07 -21.66 6.11
N ASN A 220 -6.91 -21.51 6.74
CA ASN A 220 -5.72 -22.31 6.47
C ASN A 220 -5.92 -23.78 6.83
N LEU A 221 -6.57 -24.10 7.96
CA LEU A 221 -6.88 -25.48 8.35
C LEU A 221 -7.82 -26.16 7.35
N ARG A 222 -8.90 -25.48 6.95
CA ARG A 222 -9.83 -25.98 5.92
C ARG A 222 -9.16 -26.16 4.57
N ALA A 223 -8.31 -25.21 4.18
CA ALA A 223 -7.58 -25.27 2.93
C ALA A 223 -6.54 -26.41 2.95
N TYR A 224 -5.85 -26.63 4.07
CA TYR A 224 -4.93 -27.74 4.27
C TYR A 224 -5.62 -29.09 4.10
N ALA A 225 -6.83 -29.27 4.64
CA ALA A 225 -7.60 -30.51 4.52
C ALA A 225 -8.08 -30.78 3.07
N ARG A 226 -8.26 -29.74 2.25
CA ARG A 226 -8.78 -29.82 0.86
C ARG A 226 -7.71 -29.58 -0.21
N GLN A 227 -6.44 -29.49 0.19
CA GLN A 227 -5.38 -29.02 -0.68
C GLN A 227 -5.06 -29.96 -1.85
N ASN A 228 -4.42 -29.40 -2.87
CA ASN A 228 -3.87 -30.14 -4.00
C ASN A 228 -2.36 -30.39 -3.81
N PHE A 229 -1.80 -31.28 -4.61
CA PHE A 229 -0.39 -31.58 -4.64
C PHE A 229 0.22 -31.14 -5.97
N ARG A 230 1.35 -30.44 -5.92
CA ARG A 230 2.04 -29.92 -7.11
C ARG A 230 3.38 -30.61 -7.30
N CYS A 231 3.70 -30.93 -8.55
CA CYS A 231 5.04 -31.40 -8.91
C CYS A 231 6.02 -30.24 -9.03
N THR A 232 7.19 -30.35 -8.41
CA THR A 232 8.24 -29.31 -8.46
C THR A 232 8.89 -29.18 -9.84
N ALA A 233 9.01 -30.26 -10.60
CA ALA A 233 9.60 -30.25 -11.93
C ALA A 233 8.62 -29.78 -13.04
N CYS A 234 7.52 -30.51 -13.26
CA CYS A 234 6.61 -30.24 -14.39
C CYS A 234 5.45 -29.28 -14.04
N GLY A 235 5.31 -28.87 -12.78
CA GLY A 235 4.25 -27.97 -12.33
C GLY A 235 2.83 -28.55 -12.34
N LYS A 236 2.65 -29.82 -12.71
CA LYS A 236 1.32 -30.47 -12.78
C LYS A 236 0.69 -30.59 -11.38
N SER A 237 -0.59 -30.27 -11.30
CA SER A 237 -1.39 -30.30 -10.07
C SER A 237 -2.26 -31.55 -10.01
N TYR A 238 -2.31 -32.18 -8.84
CA TYR A 238 -3.09 -33.38 -8.54
C TYR A 238 -4.03 -33.11 -7.38
N ARG A 239 -5.30 -33.49 -7.51
CA ARG A 239 -6.29 -33.36 -6.43
C ARG A 239 -6.00 -34.27 -5.24
N ARG A 240 -5.38 -35.43 -5.48
CA ARG A 240 -5.00 -36.41 -4.46
C ARG A 240 -3.60 -36.92 -4.76
N MET A 241 -2.87 -37.32 -3.73
CA MET A 241 -1.59 -37.99 -3.90
C MET A 241 -1.79 -39.31 -4.67
N PRO A 242 -1.10 -39.53 -5.80
CA PRO A 242 -1.09 -40.83 -6.46
C PRO A 242 -0.57 -41.91 -5.52
N LEU A 243 -1.07 -43.15 -5.65
CA LEU A 243 -0.63 -44.27 -4.80
C LEU A 243 0.88 -44.55 -4.92
N ILE A 244 1.46 -44.24 -6.08
CA ILE A 244 2.90 -44.37 -6.33
C ILE A 244 3.74 -43.26 -5.65
N GLN A 245 3.09 -42.29 -5.00
CA GLN A 245 3.66 -41.14 -4.27
C GLN A 245 4.58 -40.20 -5.09
N THR A 246 4.72 -40.45 -6.38
CA THR A 246 5.48 -39.62 -7.31
C THR A 246 4.60 -39.11 -8.44
N CYS A 247 5.04 -38.01 -9.07
CA CYS A 247 4.47 -37.54 -10.32
C CYS A 247 4.79 -38.52 -11.45
N ILE A 248 4.03 -38.45 -12.54
CA ILE A 248 4.30 -39.22 -13.78
C ILE A 248 5.71 -38.94 -14.31
N CYS A 249 6.28 -37.76 -14.05
CA CYS A 249 7.67 -37.43 -14.40
C CYS A 249 8.72 -37.95 -13.39
N GLY A 250 8.35 -38.81 -12.45
CA GLY A 250 9.24 -39.41 -11.44
C GLY A 250 9.61 -38.50 -10.25
N HIS A 251 9.21 -37.23 -10.26
CA HIS A 251 9.54 -36.27 -9.21
C HIS A 251 8.55 -36.29 -8.04
N LYS A 252 9.01 -35.84 -6.87
CA LYS A 252 8.19 -35.75 -5.66
C LYS A 252 7.10 -34.69 -5.81
N LEU A 253 5.95 -35.00 -5.23
CA LEU A 253 4.84 -34.08 -5.11
C LEU A 253 4.91 -33.37 -3.77
N ILE A 254 4.72 -32.05 -3.78
CA ILE A 254 4.66 -31.23 -2.57
C ILE A 254 3.22 -30.79 -2.30
N ALA A 255 2.86 -30.75 -1.03
CA ALA A 255 1.62 -30.16 -0.56
C ALA A 255 1.67 -28.63 -0.78
N THR A 256 0.56 -28.02 -1.24
CA THR A 256 0.53 -26.57 -1.47
C THR A 256 0.52 -25.76 -0.17
N ILE A 257 -0.01 -26.34 0.91
CA ILE A 257 -0.09 -25.72 2.24
C ILE A 257 0.66 -26.61 3.22
N THR A 258 1.52 -25.99 4.03
CA THR A 258 2.35 -26.70 5.01
C THR A 258 1.69 -26.67 6.40
N ARG A 259 2.05 -27.61 7.27
CA ARG A 259 1.64 -27.59 8.69
C ARG A 259 2.03 -26.26 9.36
N GLY A 260 3.26 -25.80 9.11
CA GLY A 260 3.78 -24.55 9.69
C GLY A 260 2.96 -23.31 9.32
N SER A 261 2.37 -23.25 8.12
CA SER A 261 1.48 -22.15 7.75
C SER A 261 0.18 -22.12 8.55
N VAL A 262 -0.33 -23.26 9.00
CA VAL A 262 -1.55 -23.35 9.83
C VAL A 262 -1.22 -22.96 11.29
N GLU A 263 -0.10 -23.45 11.82
CA GLU A 263 0.28 -23.24 13.23
C GLU A 263 0.86 -21.84 13.52
N LYS A 264 1.32 -21.10 12.49
CA LYS A 264 2.00 -19.81 12.63
C LYS A 264 1.23 -18.82 13.51
N TYR A 265 -0.07 -18.68 13.29
CA TYR A 265 -0.91 -17.72 14.01
C TYR A 265 -1.51 -18.24 15.30
N LEU A 266 -1.58 -19.57 15.49
CA LEU A 266 -2.12 -20.17 16.70
C LEU A 266 -1.29 -19.77 17.93
N LYS A 267 0.05 -19.82 17.81
CA LYS A 267 0.97 -19.42 18.89
C LYS A 267 0.77 -17.96 19.31
N LEU A 268 0.59 -17.08 18.32
CA LEU A 268 0.31 -15.67 18.56
C LEU A 268 -1.04 -15.50 19.26
N ALA A 269 -2.09 -16.14 18.76
CA ALA A 269 -3.44 -16.01 19.30
C ALA A 269 -3.52 -16.48 20.76
N LYS A 270 -2.87 -17.61 21.12
CA LYS A 270 -2.79 -18.08 22.51
C LYS A 270 -2.15 -17.03 23.42
N ARG A 271 -0.98 -16.51 23.04
CA ARG A 271 -0.25 -15.48 23.81
C ARG A 271 -1.12 -14.23 24.06
N LEU A 272 -1.94 -13.83 23.09
CA LEU A 272 -2.78 -12.63 23.22
C LEU A 272 -3.96 -12.83 24.16
N VAL A 273 -4.61 -13.98 24.08
CA VAL A 273 -5.74 -14.34 24.96
C VAL A 273 -5.28 -14.50 26.42
N GLU A 274 -4.03 -14.93 26.63
CA GLU A 274 -3.44 -15.04 27.97
C GLU A 274 -3.01 -13.68 28.54
N LYS A 275 -2.46 -12.81 27.70
CA LYS A 275 -1.91 -11.52 28.13
C LYS A 275 -2.97 -10.42 28.31
N TYR A 276 -3.98 -10.38 27.44
CA TYR A 276 -4.97 -9.32 27.41
C TYR A 276 -6.34 -9.82 27.86
N ASP A 277 -7.13 -8.90 28.43
CA ASP A 277 -8.51 -9.18 28.79
C ASP A 277 -9.37 -9.25 27.53
N VAL A 278 -9.74 -10.46 27.15
CA VAL A 278 -10.55 -10.78 25.96
C VAL A 278 -11.75 -11.61 26.38
N SER A 279 -12.82 -11.57 25.58
CA SER A 279 -14.04 -12.31 25.90
C SER A 279 -13.80 -13.81 26.07
N GLU A 280 -14.53 -14.41 27.02
CA GLU A 280 -14.50 -15.87 27.26
C GLU A 280 -14.80 -16.69 26.00
N TYR A 281 -15.66 -16.16 25.12
CA TYR A 281 -15.93 -16.78 23.82
C TYR A 281 -14.67 -16.86 22.95
N GLN A 282 -13.92 -15.76 22.81
CA GLN A 282 -12.69 -15.74 22.01
C GLN A 282 -11.63 -16.63 22.61
N ARG A 283 -11.50 -16.61 23.96
CA ARG A 283 -10.61 -17.51 24.69
C ARG A 283 -10.93 -18.96 24.37
N GLY A 284 -12.16 -19.39 24.62
CA GLY A 284 -12.63 -20.75 24.31
C GLY A 284 -12.46 -21.11 22.83
N ARG A 285 -12.68 -20.17 21.91
CA ARG A 285 -12.56 -20.40 20.47
C ARG A 285 -11.12 -20.72 20.06
N ILE A 286 -10.14 -19.99 20.60
CA ILE A 286 -8.72 -20.23 20.31
C ILE A 286 -8.25 -21.55 20.91
N HIS A 287 -8.69 -21.90 22.12
CA HIS A 287 -8.39 -23.21 22.71
C HIS A 287 -8.98 -24.36 21.88
N ALA A 288 -10.26 -24.28 21.50
CA ALA A 288 -10.89 -25.30 20.65
C ALA A 288 -10.17 -25.46 19.30
N LEU A 289 -9.72 -24.36 18.69
CA LEU A 289 -8.92 -24.42 17.44
C LEU A 289 -7.55 -25.04 17.66
N SER A 290 -6.93 -24.83 18.83
CA SER A 290 -5.70 -25.52 19.18
C SER A 290 -5.91 -27.02 19.23
N ASP A 291 -6.95 -27.46 19.93
CA ASP A 291 -7.25 -28.89 20.10
C ASP A 291 -7.57 -29.54 18.75
N GLU A 292 -8.31 -28.84 17.87
CA GLU A 292 -8.61 -29.29 16.51
C GLU A 292 -7.33 -29.47 15.66
N ILE A 293 -6.40 -28.50 15.75
CA ILE A 293 -5.11 -28.58 15.04
C ILE A 293 -4.28 -29.75 15.58
N GLU A 294 -4.22 -29.93 16.90
CA GLU A 294 -3.51 -31.06 17.52
C GLU A 294 -4.12 -32.41 17.14
N LEU A 295 -5.44 -32.51 17.04
CA LEU A 295 -6.15 -33.70 16.56
C LEU A 295 -5.84 -34.01 15.08
N VAL A 296 -5.79 -33.00 14.22
CA VAL A 296 -5.53 -33.18 12.77
C VAL A 296 -4.09 -33.60 12.50
N PHE A 297 -3.12 -33.00 13.20
CA PHE A 297 -1.70 -33.24 12.92
C PHE A 297 -1.05 -34.28 13.83
N GLY A 298 -1.61 -34.55 15.00
CA GLY A 298 -0.99 -35.35 16.05
C GLY A 298 0.28 -34.71 16.65
N LYS A 299 0.84 -35.38 17.67
CA LYS A 299 2.15 -35.03 18.25
C LYS A 299 3.25 -35.19 17.19
N ASN A 300 4.25 -34.31 17.20
CA ASN A 300 5.34 -34.41 16.24
C ASN A 300 6.16 -35.68 16.49
N LYS A 301 6.68 -36.29 15.43
CA LYS A 301 7.71 -37.34 15.56
C LYS A 301 8.96 -36.71 16.18
N GLY A 302 9.16 -36.91 17.47
CA GLY A 302 10.28 -36.35 18.24
C GLY A 302 9.87 -35.59 19.50
N ASP A 303 8.58 -35.38 19.77
CA ASP A 303 8.13 -34.84 21.06
C ASP A 303 8.37 -35.90 22.14
N GLN A 304 9.47 -35.74 22.89
CA GLN A 304 9.76 -36.54 24.07
C GLN A 304 8.69 -36.23 25.11
N SER A 305 7.89 -37.24 25.46
CA SER A 305 6.91 -37.14 26.55
C SER A 305 7.62 -36.75 27.83
N LEU A 306 7.22 -35.63 28.42
CA LEU A 306 7.74 -35.20 29.72
C LEU A 306 7.08 -36.04 30.81
N LEU A 307 7.80 -36.30 31.90
CA LEU A 307 7.26 -37.09 33.02
C LEU A 307 5.98 -36.47 33.62
N THR A 308 5.83 -35.15 33.46
CA THR A 308 4.66 -34.36 33.87
C THR A 308 3.41 -34.58 33.02
N ASP A 309 3.54 -35.16 31.82
CA ASP A 309 2.39 -35.44 30.94
C ASP A 309 1.52 -36.61 31.46
N TYR A 310 2.01 -37.32 32.48
CA TYR A 310 1.37 -38.48 33.11
C TYR A 310 0.88 -38.19 34.55
N ALA A 311 1.01 -36.95 35.02
CA ALA A 311 0.63 -36.52 36.37
C ALA A 311 -0.76 -35.86 36.40
#